data_AF-A0A6G8FIC5-F1
#
_entry.id   AF-A0A6G8FIC5-F1
#
_cell.length_a   1.000
_cell.length_b   1.000
_cell.length_c   1.000
_cell.angle_alpha   90.00
_cell.angle_beta   90.00
_cell.angle_gamma   90.00
#
_symmetry.space_group_name_H-M   'P 1'
#
loop_
_entity.id
_entity.type
_entity.pdbx_description
1 polymer ?
#
loop_
_entity_poly.entity_id
_entity_poly.type
_entity_poly.pdbx_seq_one_letter_code
_entity_poly.pdbx_strand_id
1 'polypeptide(L)'
;MENESHEDDQLDEEFCRNLVEKVPETAPLLEEHLKDQGGELLAYIFMSGVAEWAEKNAEAKTADVVQLLAVLNQGLAEGKRDVPNLIVVGFVEWLLRDTPLKSLLQGELKAWHDFHTGASESHPFLRRGD
;
A
#
# COMPACT_ATOMS: atom_id res chain seq x y z
N MET A 1 17.58 -19.00 -4.23
CA MET A 1 17.81 -17.58 -3.88
C MET A 1 17.55 -16.66 -5.07
N GLU A 2 18.14 -16.81 -6.25
CA GLU A 2 17.80 -15.94 -7.41
C GLU A 2 16.37 -16.11 -7.96
N ASN A 3 15.77 -17.30 -7.84
CA ASN A 3 14.38 -17.52 -8.29
C ASN A 3 13.31 -16.97 -7.35
N GLU A 4 13.60 -16.81 -6.06
CA GLU A 4 12.59 -16.36 -5.09
C GLU A 4 12.35 -14.86 -5.19
N SER A 5 13.41 -14.07 -5.41
CA SER A 5 13.30 -12.62 -5.59
C SER A 5 12.49 -12.25 -6.84
N HIS A 6 12.70 -12.93 -7.97
CA HIS A 6 11.92 -12.67 -9.19
C HIS A 6 10.44 -13.04 -9.08
N GLU A 7 10.10 -14.04 -8.25
CA GLU A 7 8.70 -14.38 -8.00
C GLU A 7 8.03 -13.38 -7.06
N ASP A 8 8.77 -12.83 -6.09
CA ASP A 8 8.29 -11.76 -5.21
C ASP A 8 8.04 -10.46 -6.00
N ASP A 9 8.98 -10.07 -6.87
CA ASP A 9 8.84 -8.91 -7.75
C ASP A 9 7.58 -9.01 -8.63
N GLN A 10 7.28 -10.20 -9.18
CA GLN A 10 6.08 -10.42 -10.00
C GLN A 10 4.78 -10.30 -9.22
N LEU A 11 4.73 -10.82 -7.98
CA LEU A 11 3.54 -10.73 -7.12
C LEU A 11 3.28 -9.28 -6.69
N ASP A 12 4.35 -8.54 -6.42
CA ASP A 12 4.28 -7.12 -6.07
C ASP A 12 3.75 -6.30 -7.24
N GLU A 13 4.26 -6.54 -8.46
CA GLU A 13 3.72 -5.93 -9.67
C GLU A 13 2.25 -6.28 -9.92
N GLU A 14 1.88 -7.56 -9.77
CA GLU A 14 0.50 -8.02 -9.92
C GLU A 14 -0.43 -7.33 -8.92
N PHE A 15 0.01 -7.20 -7.67
CA PHE A 15 -0.73 -6.47 -6.64
C PHE A 15 -0.94 -5.01 -7.03
N CYS A 16 0.10 -4.31 -7.49
CA CYS A 16 0.01 -2.92 -7.94
C CYS A 16 -0.97 -2.74 -9.11
N ARG A 17 -0.96 -3.66 -10.09
CA ARG A 17 -1.90 -3.63 -11.22
C ARG A 17 -3.34 -3.87 -10.78
N ASN A 18 -3.56 -4.85 -9.90
CA ASN A 18 -4.88 -5.14 -9.34
C ASN A 18 -5.43 -3.95 -8.52
N LEU A 19 -4.56 -3.24 -7.77
CA LEU A 19 -4.94 -2.03 -7.07
C LEU A 19 -5.49 -0.97 -8.04
N VAL A 20 -4.82 -0.76 -9.17
CA VAL A 20 -5.26 0.19 -10.21
C VAL A 20 -6.57 -0.25 -10.85
N GLU A 21 -6.76 -1.53 -11.12
CA GLU A 21 -8.03 -2.07 -11.63
C GLU A 21 -9.19 -1.82 -10.66
N LYS A 22 -8.94 -1.98 -9.35
CA LYS A 22 -9.94 -1.76 -8.29
C LYS A 22 -10.15 -0.27 -7.95
N VAL A 23 -9.19 0.58 -8.25
CA VAL A 23 -9.24 2.04 -8.04
C VAL A 23 -8.79 2.76 -9.31
N PRO A 24 -9.65 2.83 -10.35
CA PRO A 24 -9.25 3.34 -11.67
C PRO A 24 -8.72 4.78 -11.67
N GLU A 25 -9.08 5.58 -10.68
CA GLU A 25 -8.54 6.95 -10.50
C GLU A 25 -7.02 7.00 -10.25
N THR A 26 -6.41 5.86 -9.91
CA THR A 26 -4.94 5.72 -9.81
C THR A 26 -4.29 5.27 -11.12
N ALA A 27 -5.04 4.99 -12.18
CA ALA A 27 -4.48 4.60 -13.48
C ALA A 27 -3.52 5.66 -14.07
N PRO A 28 -3.81 6.97 -14.01
CA PRO A 28 -2.86 7.97 -14.49
C PRO A 28 -1.51 7.94 -13.75
N LEU A 29 -1.51 7.57 -12.46
CA LEU A 29 -0.29 7.42 -11.68
C LEU A 29 0.55 6.24 -12.20
N LEU A 30 -0.08 5.11 -12.54
CA LEU A 30 0.62 3.97 -13.12
C LEU A 30 1.21 4.30 -14.49
N GLU A 31 0.47 5.02 -15.33
CA GLU A 31 0.95 5.45 -16.65
C GLU A 31 2.16 6.38 -16.53
N GLU A 32 2.09 7.38 -15.63
CA GLU A 32 3.21 8.29 -15.36
C GLU A 32 4.43 7.53 -14.82
N HIS A 33 4.21 6.64 -13.85
CA HIS A 33 5.28 5.81 -13.28
C HIS A 33 5.98 4.96 -14.35
N LEU A 34 5.22 4.23 -15.17
CA LEU A 34 5.80 3.42 -16.25
C LEU A 34 6.56 4.27 -17.25
N LYS A 35 6.06 5.48 -17.57
CA LYS A 35 6.77 6.39 -18.47
C LYS A 35 8.10 6.86 -17.87
N ASP A 36 8.11 7.23 -16.59
CA ASP A 36 9.29 7.76 -15.91
C ASP A 36 10.34 6.67 -15.63
N GLN A 37 9.90 5.43 -15.42
CA GLN A 37 10.76 4.27 -15.17
C GLN A 37 11.07 3.46 -16.45
N GLY A 38 10.90 4.03 -17.64
CA GLY A 38 11.31 3.38 -18.89
C GLY A 38 10.51 2.11 -19.25
N GLY A 39 9.29 1.98 -18.75
CA GLY A 39 8.38 0.86 -18.95
C GLY A 39 8.36 -0.17 -17.82
N GLU A 40 9.20 0.00 -16.79
CA GLU A 40 9.31 -0.92 -15.66
C GLU A 40 8.41 -0.52 -14.50
N LEU A 41 7.75 -1.50 -13.86
CA LEU A 41 6.93 -1.26 -12.68
C LEU A 41 7.75 -1.51 -11.41
N LEU A 42 8.48 -0.49 -10.97
CA LEU A 42 9.15 -0.50 -9.66
C LEU A 42 8.11 -0.38 -8.53
N ALA A 43 7.61 -1.51 -8.03
CA ALA A 43 6.44 -1.61 -7.15
C ALA A 43 6.54 -0.74 -5.88
N TYR A 44 7.67 -0.74 -5.19
CA TYR A 44 7.88 0.08 -3.97
C TYR A 44 7.81 1.59 -4.25
N ILE A 45 8.34 2.04 -5.38
CA ILE A 45 8.30 3.45 -5.78
C ILE A 45 6.86 3.83 -6.19
N PHE A 46 6.19 2.98 -6.96
CA PHE A 46 4.80 3.18 -7.32
C PHE A 46 3.90 3.24 -6.07
N MET A 47 4.11 2.35 -5.09
CA MET A 47 3.34 2.33 -3.84
C MET A 47 3.51 3.62 -3.02
N SER A 48 4.72 4.20 -3.03
CA SER A 48 4.97 5.52 -2.44
C SER A 48 4.17 6.62 -3.16
N GLY A 49 4.10 6.57 -4.49
CA GLY A 49 3.25 7.46 -5.28
C GLY A 49 1.76 7.29 -4.99
N VAL A 50 1.33 6.05 -4.71
CA VAL A 50 -0.04 5.75 -4.30
C VAL A 50 -0.36 6.40 -2.94
N ALA A 51 0.58 6.37 -1.99
CA ALA A 51 0.43 7.04 -0.70
C ALA A 51 0.33 8.56 -0.85
N GLU A 52 1.15 9.16 -1.72
CA GLU A 52 1.08 10.58 -2.04
C GLU A 52 -0.25 10.97 -2.69
N TRP A 53 -0.71 10.17 -3.67
CA TRP A 53 -1.98 10.38 -4.34
C TRP A 53 -3.14 10.32 -3.34
N ALA A 54 -3.15 9.31 -2.47
CA ALA A 54 -4.21 9.14 -1.48
C ALA A 54 -4.27 10.35 -0.53
N GLU A 55 -3.12 10.85 -0.08
CA GLU A 55 -3.04 12.03 0.78
C GLU A 55 -3.58 13.29 0.10
N LYS A 56 -3.14 13.56 -1.12
CA LYS A 56 -3.60 14.73 -1.91
C LYS A 56 -5.10 14.70 -2.18
N ASN A 57 -5.70 13.51 -2.22
CA ASN A 57 -7.10 13.32 -2.57
C ASN A 57 -7.98 12.93 -1.37
N ALA A 58 -7.44 12.90 -0.14
CA ALA A 58 -8.14 12.42 1.04
C ALA A 58 -9.49 13.13 1.28
N GLU A 59 -9.56 14.43 1.01
CA GLU A 59 -10.77 15.25 1.19
C GLU A 59 -11.63 15.33 -0.08
N ALA A 60 -10.99 15.52 -1.25
CA ALA A 60 -11.70 15.77 -2.50
C ALA A 60 -12.27 14.48 -3.15
N LYS A 61 -11.63 13.33 -2.90
CA LYS A 61 -12.01 12.02 -3.44
C LYS A 61 -12.07 10.97 -2.33
N THR A 62 -12.67 11.31 -1.19
CA THR A 62 -12.70 10.43 -0.01
C THR A 62 -13.21 9.02 -0.31
N ALA A 63 -14.21 8.87 -1.19
CA ALA A 63 -14.73 7.55 -1.55
C ALA A 63 -13.67 6.67 -2.24
N ASP A 64 -12.93 7.23 -3.20
CA ASP A 64 -11.87 6.52 -3.93
C ASP A 64 -10.69 6.21 -3.01
N VAL A 65 -10.35 7.14 -2.12
CA VAL A 65 -9.31 6.93 -1.10
C VAL A 65 -9.71 5.84 -0.12
N VAL A 66 -10.96 5.81 0.36
CA VAL A 66 -11.45 4.73 1.23
C VAL A 66 -11.42 3.38 0.51
N GLN A 67 -11.81 3.32 -0.77
CA GLN A 67 -11.71 2.11 -1.58
C GLN A 67 -10.25 1.64 -1.70
N LEU A 68 -9.32 2.56 -1.93
CA LEU A 68 -7.88 2.28 -1.98
C LEU A 68 -7.37 1.70 -0.66
N LEU A 69 -7.70 2.34 0.47
CA LEU A 69 -7.32 1.84 1.79
C LEU A 69 -7.93 0.45 2.08
N ALA A 70 -9.12 0.15 1.55
CA ALA A 70 -9.73 -1.18 1.66
C ALA A 70 -8.92 -2.24 0.89
N VAL A 71 -8.45 -1.93 -0.32
CA VAL A 71 -7.58 -2.83 -1.10
C VAL A 71 -6.26 -3.09 -0.38
N LEU A 72 -5.64 -2.05 0.18
CA LEU A 72 -4.39 -2.18 0.95
C LEU A 72 -4.59 -2.98 2.24
N ASN A 73 -5.71 -2.79 2.93
CA ASN A 73 -6.07 -3.62 4.09
C ASN A 73 -6.19 -5.10 3.72
N GLN A 74 -6.84 -5.40 2.59
CA GLN A 74 -6.91 -6.77 2.08
C GLN A 74 -5.52 -7.30 1.73
N GLY A 75 -4.68 -6.51 1.07
CA GLY A 75 -3.30 -6.87 0.74
C GLY A 75 -2.45 -7.16 1.99
N LEU A 76 -2.61 -6.41 3.08
CA LEU A 76 -1.95 -6.71 4.34
C LEU A 76 -2.49 -7.99 4.98
N ALA A 77 -3.81 -8.20 4.97
CA ALA A 77 -4.46 -9.34 5.59
C ALA A 77 -4.17 -10.67 4.87
N GLU A 78 -4.26 -10.67 3.55
CA GLU A 78 -4.29 -11.86 2.70
C GLU A 78 -3.12 -11.94 1.70
N GLY A 79 -2.30 -10.89 1.61
CA GLY A 79 -1.18 -10.81 0.70
C GLY A 79 -0.18 -11.93 0.95
N LYS A 80 0.34 -12.48 -0.14
CA LYS A 80 1.33 -13.54 -0.12
C LYS A 80 2.72 -12.93 -0.18
N ARG A 81 3.68 -13.63 0.43
CA ARG A 81 5.11 -13.33 0.34
C ARG A 81 5.39 -11.86 0.69
N ASP A 82 5.96 -11.10 -0.23
CA ASP A 82 6.43 -9.73 0.03
C ASP A 82 5.35 -8.65 -0.07
N VAL A 83 4.14 -8.97 -0.55
CA VAL A 83 3.05 -7.98 -0.71
C VAL A 83 2.73 -7.22 0.59
N PRO A 84 2.61 -7.85 1.78
CA PRO A 84 2.44 -7.10 3.02
C PRO A 84 3.62 -6.17 3.33
N ASN A 85 4.85 -6.59 3.04
CA ASN A 85 6.05 -5.78 3.25
C ASN A 85 6.10 -4.59 2.28
N LEU A 86 5.76 -4.81 1.00
CA LEU A 86 5.54 -3.75 0.00
C LEU A 86 4.57 -2.68 0.51
N ILE A 87 3.44 -3.08 1.08
CA ILE A 87 2.44 -2.13 1.61
C ILE A 87 2.97 -1.42 2.86
N VAL A 88 3.64 -2.13 3.77
CA VAL A 88 4.20 -1.52 4.98
C VAL A 88 5.24 -0.46 4.62
N VAL A 89 6.25 -0.82 3.83
CA VAL A 89 7.36 0.07 3.46
C VAL A 89 6.89 1.14 2.48
N GLY A 90 6.14 0.76 1.44
CA GLY A 90 5.72 1.66 0.38
C GLY A 90 4.55 2.58 0.75
N PHE A 91 3.74 2.23 1.75
CA PHE A 91 2.54 3.01 2.11
C PHE A 91 2.45 3.35 3.60
N VAL A 92 2.64 2.40 4.51
CA VAL A 92 2.44 2.67 5.95
C VAL A 92 3.49 3.62 6.49
N GLU A 93 4.75 3.49 6.10
CA GLU A 93 5.81 4.41 6.52
C GLU A 93 5.53 5.86 6.11
N TRP A 94 4.84 6.06 4.99
CA TRP A 94 4.37 7.38 4.55
C TRP A 94 3.44 8.05 5.59
N LEU A 95 2.65 7.25 6.30
CA LEU A 95 1.66 7.71 7.29
C LEU A 95 2.28 8.16 8.62
N LEU A 96 3.60 7.96 8.82
CA LEU A 96 4.27 8.36 10.07
C LEU A 96 4.36 9.88 10.25
N ARG A 97 4.20 10.64 9.17
CA ARG A 97 4.07 12.10 9.21
C ARG A 97 2.64 12.53 9.53
N ASP A 98 2.43 13.83 9.73
CA ASP A 98 1.07 14.36 9.87
C ASP A 98 0.35 14.38 8.51
N THR A 99 -0.82 13.73 8.42
CA THR A 99 -1.52 13.50 7.16
C THR A 99 -3.03 13.32 7.39
N PRO A 100 -3.91 13.82 6.50
CA PRO A 100 -5.36 13.64 6.62
C PRO A 100 -5.78 12.16 6.55
N LEU A 101 -4.96 11.29 5.95
CA LEU A 101 -5.23 9.85 5.83
C LEU A 101 -5.42 9.15 7.17
N LYS A 102 -4.80 9.65 8.26
CA LYS A 102 -4.89 9.06 9.60
C LYS A 102 -6.33 8.88 10.07
N SER A 103 -7.20 9.83 9.72
CA SER A 103 -8.62 9.81 10.09
C SER A 103 -9.42 8.73 9.34
N LEU A 104 -8.90 8.23 8.22
CA LEU A 104 -9.53 7.24 7.35
C LEU A 104 -9.00 5.82 7.61
N LEU A 105 -7.93 5.66 8.40
CA LEU A 105 -7.31 4.35 8.65
C LEU A 105 -8.24 3.44 9.45
N GLN A 106 -8.35 2.20 8.98
CA GLN A 106 -9.10 1.11 9.60
C GLN A 106 -8.33 -0.20 9.41
N GLY A 107 -8.76 -1.26 10.09
CA GLY A 107 -8.25 -2.62 9.88
C GLY A 107 -6.74 -2.77 10.12
N GLU A 108 -6.10 -3.57 9.26
CA GLU A 108 -4.67 -3.87 9.31
C GLU A 108 -3.80 -2.62 9.16
N LEU A 109 -4.15 -1.70 8.25
CA LEU A 109 -3.43 -0.44 8.06
C LEU A 109 -3.39 0.38 9.36
N LYS A 110 -4.51 0.46 10.08
CA LYS A 110 -4.55 1.12 11.38
C LYS A 110 -3.68 0.39 12.41
N ALA A 111 -3.76 -0.94 12.47
CA ALA A 111 -2.95 -1.73 13.39
C ALA A 111 -1.45 -1.53 13.15
N TRP A 112 -1.04 -1.48 11.88
CA TRP A 112 0.34 -1.22 11.47
C TRP A 112 0.81 0.19 11.81
N HIS A 113 -0.01 1.22 11.52
CA HIS A 113 0.30 2.59 11.92
C HIS A 113 0.44 2.72 13.45
N ASP A 114 -0.50 2.14 14.21
CA ASP A 114 -0.48 2.20 15.67
C ASP A 114 0.74 1.49 16.25
N PHE A 115 1.17 0.38 15.65
CA PHE A 115 2.40 -0.30 16.05
C PHE A 115 3.65 0.57 15.80
N HIS A 116 3.81 1.13 14.59
CA HIS A 116 4.98 1.96 14.26
C HIS A 116 5.05 3.26 15.08
N THR A 117 3.91 3.83 15.46
CA THR A 117 3.83 5.04 16.29
C THR A 117 3.93 4.77 17.79
N GLY A 118 4.00 3.50 18.20
CA GLY A 118 4.03 3.09 19.61
C GLY A 118 2.67 3.21 20.33
N ALA A 119 1.58 3.46 19.60
CA ALA A 119 0.23 3.42 20.14
C ALA A 119 -0.25 1.98 20.42
N SER A 120 0.42 0.96 19.86
CA SER A 120 0.22 -0.45 20.19
C SER A 120 1.56 -1.17 20.34
N GLU A 121 1.71 -1.96 21.40
CA GLU A 121 2.88 -2.83 21.61
C GLU A 121 2.78 -4.16 20.84
N SER A 122 1.60 -4.49 20.32
CA SER A 122 1.35 -5.76 19.63
C SER A 122 1.59 -5.63 18.13
N HIS A 123 2.63 -6.31 17.65
CA HIS A 123 2.94 -6.39 16.22
C HIS A 123 1.77 -7.04 15.45
N PRO A 124 1.26 -6.44 14.36
CA PRO A 124 0.06 -6.95 13.66
C PRO A 124 0.20 -8.39 13.15
N PHE A 125 1.39 -8.80 12.69
CA PHE A 125 1.62 -10.20 12.28
C PHE A 125 1.49 -11.22 13.44
N LEU A 126 1.73 -10.82 14.69
CA LEU A 126 1.64 -11.71 15.85
C LEU A 126 0.19 -11.90 16.33
N ARG A 127 -0.79 -11.15 15.80
CA ARG A 127 -2.22 -11.30 16.12
C ARG A 127 -2.90 -12.43 15.34
N ARG A 128 -2.21 -13.07 14.39
CA ARG A 128 -2.75 -14.12 13.52
C ARG A 128 -2.58 -15.54 14.06
N GLY A 129 -2.12 -15.69 15.30
CA GLY A 129 -1.94 -16.97 15.96
C GLY A 129 -2.97 -17.19 17.06
N ASP A 130 -4.21 -17.53 16.68
CA ASP A 130 -5.22 -18.23 17.50
C ASP A 130 -6.04 -19.16 16.58
#